data_AF-A0A1E4NPC9-F1
#
_entry.id   AF-A0A1E4NPC9-F1
#
_cell.length_a   1.000
_cell.length_b   1.000
_cell.length_c   1.000
_cell.angle_alpha   90.00
_cell.angle_beta   90.00
_cell.angle_gamma   90.00
#
_symmetry.space_group_name_H-M   'P 1'
#
loop_
_entity.id
_entity.type
_entity.pdbx_description
1 polymer ?
#
loop_
_entity_poly.entity_id
_entity_poly.type
_entity_poly.pdbx_seq_one_letter_code
_entity_poly.pdbx_strand_id
1 'polypeptide(L)'
;MTFTWPTIVGLIGTLLVLLAFFLLQVDKLRGNGPIYQLMNAIGAAAIIVSLFYEFNLAAMLLEIAWLAISVYGIVRGLRGGRARH
;
A
#
# COMPACT_ATOMS: atom_id res chain seq x y z
N MET A 1 11.48 7.11 -23.30
CA MET A 1 10.97 6.11 -22.34
C MET A 1 9.64 5.61 -22.85
N THR A 2 9.53 4.35 -23.20
CA THR A 2 8.26 3.72 -23.58
C THR A 2 7.48 3.40 -22.30
N PHE A 3 6.33 4.04 -22.09
CA PHE A 3 5.46 3.70 -20.97
C PHE A 3 4.77 2.36 -21.24
N THR A 4 5.32 1.30 -20.68
CA THR A 4 4.68 -0.02 -20.72
C THR A 4 3.59 -0.07 -19.66
N TRP A 5 2.57 -0.91 -19.90
CA TRP A 5 1.47 -1.05 -18.94
C TRP A 5 1.92 -1.44 -17.52
N PRO A 6 2.98 -2.26 -17.29
CA PRO A 6 3.45 -2.55 -15.93
C PRO A 6 4.01 -1.31 -15.25
N THR A 7 4.74 -0.45 -15.98
CA THR A 7 5.23 0.82 -15.45
C THR A 7 4.07 1.73 -15.03
N ILE A 8 2.99 1.79 -15.82
CA ILE A 8 1.80 2.59 -15.47
C ILE A 8 1.16 2.05 -14.18
N VAL A 9 1.01 0.73 -14.07
CA VAL A 9 0.46 0.09 -12.85
C VAL A 9 1.35 0.37 -11.63
N GLY A 10 2.67 0.25 -11.78
CA GLY A 10 3.63 0.57 -10.73
C GLY A 10 3.53 2.04 -10.29
N LEU A 11 3.46 2.97 -11.24
CA LEU A 11 3.31 4.40 -10.95
C LEU A 11 2.01 4.72 -10.22
N ILE A 12 0.88 4.13 -10.63
CA ILE A 12 -0.40 4.28 -9.93
C ILE A 12 -0.28 3.74 -8.50
N GLY A 13 0.36 2.58 -8.32
CA GLY A 13 0.63 2.00 -7.01
C GLY A 13 1.47 2.93 -6.12
N THR A 14 2.57 3.45 -6.65
CA THR A 14 3.44 4.42 -5.96
C THR A 14 2.66 5.67 -5.54
N LEU A 15 1.88 6.26 -6.45
CA LEU A 15 1.05 7.42 -6.13
C LEU A 15 0.02 7.12 -5.04
N LEU A 16 -0.57 5.92 -5.04
CA LEU A 16 -1.54 5.53 -4.03
C LEU A 16 -0.92 5.38 -2.63
N VAL A 17 0.26 4.74 -2.53
CA VAL A 17 1.03 4.63 -1.27
C VAL A 17 1.42 6.02 -0.76
N LEU A 18 1.94 6.87 -1.64
CA LEU A 18 2.31 8.24 -1.27
C LEU A 18 1.10 9.07 -0.83
N LEU A 19 -0.04 8.92 -1.50
CA LEU A 19 -1.28 9.58 -1.09
C LEU A 19 -1.76 9.08 0.28
N ALA A 20 -1.69 7.78 0.53
CA ALA A 20 -2.03 7.21 1.84
C ALA A 20 -1.14 7.80 2.94
N PHE A 21 0.16 7.87 2.70
CA PHE A 21 1.12 8.48 3.62
C PHE A 21 0.88 9.98 3.80
N PHE A 22 0.62 10.73 2.73
CA PHE A 22 0.28 12.14 2.81
C PHE A 22 -0.96 12.37 3.67
N LEU A 23 -2.03 11.60 3.44
CA LEU A 23 -3.27 11.70 4.21
C LEU A 23 -3.08 11.31 5.69
N LEU A 24 -2.16 10.39 5.98
CA LEU A 24 -1.74 10.11 7.35
C LEU A 24 -1.04 11.33 7.97
N GLN A 25 -0.12 11.96 7.24
CA GLN A 25 0.67 13.10 7.72
C GLN A 25 -0.15 14.37 7.96
N VAL A 26 -1.25 14.55 7.22
CA VAL A 26 -2.21 15.65 7.45
C VAL A 26 -3.34 15.27 8.41
N ASP A 27 -3.17 14.19 9.18
CA ASP A 27 -4.13 13.65 10.17
C ASP A 27 -5.53 13.33 9.60
N LYS A 28 -5.66 13.21 8.27
CA LYS A 28 -6.91 12.81 7.59
C LYS A 28 -7.16 11.31 7.69
N LEU A 29 -6.10 10.51 7.83
CA LEU A 29 -6.17 9.09 8.08
C LEU A 29 -5.39 8.75 9.33
N ARG A 30 -5.80 7.68 10.01
CA ARG A 30 -5.06 7.10 11.13
C ARG A 30 -4.27 5.89 10.64
N GLY A 31 -3.05 5.71 11.13
CA GLY A 31 -2.21 4.57 10.75
C GLY A 31 -2.80 3.21 11.16
N ASN A 32 -3.71 3.19 12.13
CA ASN A 32 -4.50 2.02 12.52
C ASN A 32 -5.87 1.93 11.83
N GLY A 33 -6.19 2.88 10.95
CA GLY A 33 -7.45 2.93 10.23
C GLY A 33 -7.46 1.98 9.03
N PRO A 34 -8.61 1.32 8.76
CA PRO A 34 -8.71 0.34 7.67
C PRO A 34 -8.47 0.97 6.30
N ILE A 35 -8.84 2.24 6.10
CA ILE A 35 -8.67 2.95 4.82
C ILE A 35 -7.18 3.14 4.49
N TYR A 36 -6.38 3.62 5.45
CA TYR A 36 -4.93 3.79 5.27
C TYR A 36 -4.25 2.47 4.89
N GLN A 37 -4.61 1.40 5.60
CA GLN A 37 -4.01 0.08 5.35
C GLN A 37 -4.49 -0.51 4.02
N LEU A 38 -5.74 -0.29 3.63
CA LEU A 38 -6.24 -0.73 2.32
C LEU A 38 -5.54 -0.01 1.17
N MET A 39 -5.34 1.30 1.28
CA MET A 39 -4.61 2.07 0.27
C MET A 39 -3.17 1.58 0.11
N ASN A 40 -2.47 1.34 1.22
CA ASN A 40 -1.11 0.79 1.18
C ASN A 40 -1.08 -0.63 0.61
N ALA A 41 -2.03 -1.50 0.98
CA ALA A 41 -2.10 -2.86 0.45
C ALA A 41 -2.33 -2.88 -1.07
N ILE A 42 -3.27 -2.08 -1.57
CA ILE A 42 -3.56 -1.99 -3.01
C ILE A 42 -2.38 -1.37 -3.75
N GLY A 43 -1.78 -0.31 -3.19
CA GLY A 43 -0.62 0.36 -3.78
C GLY A 43 0.60 -0.57 -3.88
N ALA A 44 0.94 -1.25 -2.79
CA ALA A 44 2.04 -2.22 -2.75
C ALA A 44 1.79 -3.40 -3.70
N ALA A 45 0.56 -3.92 -3.76
CA ALA A 45 0.22 -4.98 -4.70
C ALA A 45 0.42 -4.56 -6.17
N ALA A 46 0.02 -3.33 -6.53
CA ALA A 46 0.24 -2.79 -7.87
C ALA A 46 1.74 -2.62 -8.20
N ILE A 47 2.55 -2.16 -7.25
CA ILE A 47 4.01 -2.05 -7.44
C ILE A 47 4.63 -3.44 -7.60
N ILE A 48 4.24 -4.43 -6.78
CA ILE A 48 4.69 -5.83 -6.92
C ILE A 48 4.36 -6.38 -8.31
N VAL A 49 3.16 -6.12 -8.84
CA VAL A 49 2.79 -6.50 -10.21
C VAL A 49 3.78 -5.93 -11.23
N SER A 50 4.15 -4.65 -11.10
CA SER A 50 5.13 -4.03 -12.00
C SER A 50 6.53 -4.65 -11.91
N LEU A 51 6.92 -5.06 -10.70
CA LEU A 51 8.23 -5.67 -10.43
C LEU A 51 8.37 -7.09 -10.97
N PHE A 52 7.28 -7.78 -11.34
CA PHE A 52 7.39 -9.04 -12.08
C PHE A 52 7.88 -8.85 -13.52
N TYR A 53 7.73 -7.64 -14.08
CA TYR A 53 8.19 -7.31 -15.43
C TYR A 53 9.58 -6.66 -15.40
N GLU A 54 9.82 -5.76 -14.45
CA GLU A 54 11.09 -5.05 -14.25
C GLU A 54 11.59 -5.34 -12.83
N PHE A 55 12.26 -6.48 -12.66
CA PHE A 55 12.57 -6.99 -11.34
C PHE A 55 13.62 -6.16 -10.61
N ASN A 56 13.26 -5.74 -9.39
CA ASN A 56 14.15 -5.13 -8.43
C ASN A 56 13.94 -5.80 -7.07
N LEU A 57 14.96 -6.52 -6.60
CA LEU A 57 14.87 -7.28 -5.35
C LEU A 57 14.63 -6.38 -4.13
N ALA A 58 15.30 -5.22 -4.06
CA ALA A 58 15.15 -4.31 -2.93
C ALA A 58 13.74 -3.72 -2.87
N ALA A 59 13.21 -3.28 -4.02
CA ALA A 59 11.83 -2.80 -4.12
C ALA A 59 10.82 -3.93 -3.81
N MET A 60 11.05 -5.14 -4.32
CA MET A 60 10.15 -6.28 -4.07
C MET A 60 10.04 -6.59 -2.57
N LEU A 61 11.17 -6.64 -1.85
CA LEU A 61 11.18 -6.87 -0.40
C LEU A 61 10.47 -5.74 0.36
N LEU A 62 10.70 -4.48 -0.05
CA LEU A 62 10.03 -3.32 0.54
C LEU A 62 8.51 -3.40 0.38
N GLU A 63 8.02 -3.69 -0.82
CA GLU A 63 6.58 -3.75 -1.09
C GLU A 63 5.91 -4.96 -0.43
N ILE A 64 6.60 -6.10 -0.35
CA ILE A 64 6.11 -7.26 0.41
C ILE A 64 5.98 -6.89 1.90
N ALA A 65 6.96 -6.18 2.46
CA ALA A 65 6.89 -5.72 3.85
C ALA A 65 5.72 -4.76 4.05
N TRP A 66 5.52 -3.78 3.15
CA TRP A 66 4.37 -2.88 3.20
C TRP A 66 3.04 -3.60 3.11
N LEU A 67 2.93 -4.58 2.21
CA LEU A 67 1.73 -5.39 2.07
C LEU A 67 1.46 -6.20 3.34
N ALA A 68 2.47 -6.81 3.95
CA ALA A 68 2.35 -7.57 5.18
C ALA A 68 1.92 -6.68 6.38
N ILE A 69 2.55 -5.51 6.54
CA ILE A 69 2.17 -4.51 7.57
C ILE A 69 0.72 -4.07 7.37
N SER A 70 0.32 -3.85 6.11
CA SER A 70 -1.03 -3.43 5.75
C SER A 70 -2.07 -4.48 6.10
N VAL A 71 -1.83 -5.74 5.72
CA VAL A 71 -2.70 -6.87 6.06
C VAL A 71 -2.82 -7.02 7.58
N TYR A 72 -1.71 -6.94 8.32
CA TYR A 72 -1.73 -6.99 9.78
C TYR A 72 -2.58 -5.86 10.38
N GLY A 73 -2.42 -4.63 9.88
CA GLY A 73 -3.20 -3.47 10.32
C GLY A 73 -4.70 -3.66 10.09
N ILE A 74 -5.10 -4.18 8.93
CA ILE A 74 -6.51 -4.48 8.60
C ILE A 74 -7.05 -5.55 9.55
N VAL A 75 -6.37 -6.69 9.69
CA VAL A 75 -6.83 -7.79 10.55
C VAL A 75 -6.96 -7.34 12.00
N ARG A 76 -6.01 -6.56 12.52
CA ARG A 76 -6.08 -5.99 13.86
C ARG A 76 -7.25 -5.02 14.01
N GLY A 77 -7.48 -4.14 13.02
CA GLY A 77 -8.60 -3.20 13.00
C GLY A 77 -9.95 -3.91 13.02
N LEU A 78 -10.12 -4.98 12.23
CA LEU A 78 -11.33 -5.80 12.20
C LEU A 78 -11.58 -6.53 13.53
N ARG A 79 -10.52 -6.99 14.21
CA ARG A 79 -10.62 -7.66 15.52
C ARG A 79 -10.88 -6.69 16.68
N GLY A 80 -10.39 -5.45 16.60
CA GLY A 80 -10.59 -4.41 17.61
C GLY A 80 -11.89 -3.60 17.47
N GLY A 81 -12.58 -3.70 16.33
CA GLY A 81 -13.76 -2.90 15.96
C GLY A 81 -15.08 -3.25 16.66
N ARG A 82 -15.10 -4.09 17.69
CA ARG A 82 -16.33 -4.41 18.46
C ARG A 82 -16.53 -3.55 19.71
N ALA A 83 -15.66 -2.58 20.01
CA ALA A 83 -15.69 -1.90 21.30
C ALA A 83 -15.78 -0.37 21.31
N ARG A 84 -15.83 0.33 20.16
CA ARG A 84 -15.95 1.82 20.16
C ARG A 84 -16.77 2.30 18.96
N HIS A 85 -18.09 2.28 19.13
CA HIS A 85 -19.02 3.20 18.48
C HIS A 85 -19.09 4.48 19.31
#